data_AF-A0A0A1WCS2-F1
#
_entry.id   AF-A0A0A1WCS2-F1
#
_cell.length_a   1.000
_cell.length_b   1.000
_cell.length_c   1.000
_cell.angle_alpha   90.00
_cell.angle_beta   90.00
_cell.angle_gamma   90.00
#
_symmetry.space_group_name_H-M   'P 1'
#
loop_
_entity.id
_entity.type
_entity.pdbx_description
1 polymer ?
#
loop_
_entity_poly.entity_id
_entity_poly.type
_entity_poly.pdbx_seq_one_letter_code
_entity_poly.pdbx_strand_id
1 'polypeptide(L)'
;MIAEFLEEFRNRALEYSSNHELQTPRIVAHFHEWQAGVGLIALRTRHVEIATVFTTHATLLGRYLCAGNTDFYNNLDKFAVDEEAGKRQIYHRYCIERAATHLSHVFTTVSEITGYEAEHLLKRKPDIITPNGLNVKKFSAIHEFQNLHAVAKEKINEFVRGHFYGHMDFDLDKTLYFFIAGRYEFGNKGADIFIESLARLNAMLKHEKPDTTVVAFLIFPTKVNNFNVDSLRGHAVIKQLRDTINNVQNSIGKRMFDSCVKGHIPSPDELLTKDDLVKIKRCMFAMQRDSMPPVTTHNIVDDWNDPVLSAIRRCNLFNSVHDRVKMVFHPEFLTSTNPLFGIDYEEFVRGCHLGVFPSYYEPWGYTPAECTVMGIPSITTNLSGFGCFMNEHICDPKSYGIYIVDRRYIGLENSVQQLSGFMMEFSRLNRRQRIIQRNRTERLSDLLDWRTLGIYYRQARVKALQAVYPDYVDEGSLYSSRSTLNFSRPFSEPPSPTSSRHTTPAPSVHGSDDEDSVDDEKELKELGIK
;
A
#
# COMPACT_ATOMS: atom_id res chain seq x y z
N MET A 1 -13.13 1.89 -37.93
CA MET A 1 -11.82 2.52 -37.62
C MET A 1 -10.77 1.53 -37.11
N ILE A 2 -10.82 0.98 -35.87
CA ILE A 2 -9.74 0.08 -35.37
C ILE A 2 -9.66 -1.25 -36.14
N ALA A 3 -10.79 -1.94 -36.35
CA ALA A 3 -10.78 -3.21 -37.08
C ALA A 3 -10.35 -3.04 -38.54
N GLU A 4 -10.79 -1.95 -39.19
CA GLU A 4 -10.37 -1.58 -40.56
C GLU A 4 -8.88 -1.29 -40.62
N PHE A 5 -8.35 -0.52 -39.65
CA PHE A 5 -6.93 -0.26 -39.55
C PHE A 5 -6.12 -1.55 -39.40
N LEU A 6 -6.54 -2.46 -38.52
CA LEU A 6 -5.83 -3.73 -38.29
C LEU A 6 -5.91 -4.66 -39.50
N GLU A 7 -7.03 -4.68 -40.21
CA GLU A 7 -7.20 -5.41 -41.46
C GLU A 7 -6.30 -4.84 -42.57
N GLU A 8 -6.29 -3.52 -42.76
CA GLU A 8 -5.42 -2.85 -43.73
C GLU A 8 -3.94 -3.04 -43.36
N PHE A 9 -3.59 -2.90 -42.08
CA PHE A 9 -2.25 -3.14 -41.57
C PHE A 9 -1.79 -4.58 -41.88
N ARG A 10 -2.65 -5.58 -41.66
CA ARG A 10 -2.35 -6.97 -42.03
C ARG A 10 -2.09 -7.10 -43.53
N ASN A 11 -2.95 -6.53 -44.36
CA ASN A 11 -2.82 -6.63 -45.82
C ASN A 11 -1.52 -5.97 -46.30
N ARG A 12 -1.17 -4.80 -45.76
CA ARG A 12 0.10 -4.11 -46.05
C ARG A 12 1.32 -4.87 -45.53
N ALA A 13 1.23 -5.49 -44.36
CA ALA A 13 2.31 -6.30 -43.82
C ALA A 13 2.56 -7.55 -44.69
N LEU A 14 1.50 -8.19 -45.18
CA LEU A 14 1.60 -9.31 -46.12
C LEU A 14 2.24 -8.90 -47.45
N GLU A 15 1.79 -7.77 -48.03
CA GLU A 15 2.36 -7.19 -49.24
C GLU A 15 3.86 -6.87 -49.06
N TYR A 16 4.21 -6.23 -47.94
CA TYR A 16 5.60 -5.90 -47.61
C TYR A 16 6.49 -7.13 -47.47
N SER A 17 6.05 -8.15 -46.72
CA SER A 17 6.80 -9.41 -46.57
C SER A 17 6.98 -10.14 -47.90
N SER A 18 5.93 -10.19 -48.73
CA SER A 18 6.01 -10.82 -50.05
C SER A 18 6.99 -10.10 -50.98
N ASN A 19 7.02 -8.76 -50.95
CA ASN A 19 7.91 -7.97 -51.81
C ASN A 19 9.39 -8.04 -51.39
N HIS A 20 9.68 -8.45 -50.15
CA HIS A 20 11.04 -8.53 -49.59
C HIS A 20 11.47 -9.96 -49.26
N GLU A 21 10.75 -10.99 -49.72
CA GLU A 21 11.03 -12.41 -49.46
C GLU A 21 11.17 -12.75 -47.96
N LEU A 22 10.40 -12.04 -47.10
CA LEU A 22 10.37 -12.27 -45.66
C LEU A 22 9.31 -13.31 -45.28
N GLN A 23 9.42 -13.85 -44.07
CA GLN A 23 8.39 -14.74 -43.51
C GLN A 23 7.02 -14.05 -43.41
N THR A 24 5.95 -14.84 -43.57
CA THR A 24 4.57 -14.37 -43.41
C THR A 24 4.37 -13.79 -42.00
N PRO A 25 3.94 -12.53 -41.88
CA PRO A 25 3.77 -11.89 -40.59
C PRO A 25 2.65 -12.55 -39.80
N ARG A 26 2.90 -12.85 -38.53
CA ARG A 26 1.92 -13.36 -37.58
C ARG A 26 1.53 -12.24 -36.63
N ILE A 27 0.27 -11.79 -36.70
CA ILE A 27 -0.15 -10.55 -36.04
C ILE A 27 -1.02 -10.87 -34.82
N VAL A 28 -0.72 -10.22 -33.69
CA VAL A 28 -1.52 -10.26 -32.47
C VAL A 28 -2.09 -8.88 -32.16
N ALA A 29 -3.39 -8.80 -31.93
CA ALA A 29 -4.06 -7.62 -31.40
C ALA A 29 -4.53 -7.88 -29.97
N HIS A 30 -3.99 -7.12 -29.01
CA HIS A 30 -4.28 -7.25 -27.58
C HIS A 30 -5.16 -6.08 -27.13
N PHE A 31 -6.38 -6.38 -26.71
CA PHE A 31 -7.38 -5.41 -26.28
C PHE A 31 -7.54 -5.44 -24.76
N HIS A 32 -7.61 -4.25 -24.15
CA HIS A 32 -7.81 -4.09 -22.72
C HIS A 32 -9.14 -3.39 -22.45
N GLU A 33 -9.92 -3.97 -21.55
CA GLU A 33 -11.24 -3.49 -21.12
C GLU A 33 -12.32 -3.44 -22.22
N TRP A 34 -13.58 -3.43 -21.78
CA TRP A 34 -14.74 -3.46 -22.66
C TRP A 34 -14.81 -2.28 -23.64
N GLN A 35 -14.24 -1.11 -23.29
CA GLN A 35 -14.19 0.05 -24.18
C GLN A 35 -13.44 -0.25 -25.48
N ALA A 36 -12.37 -1.05 -25.42
CA ALA A 36 -11.62 -1.47 -26.61
C ALA A 36 -12.23 -2.73 -27.27
N GLY A 37 -13.12 -3.43 -26.57
CA GLY A 37 -13.71 -4.70 -26.99
C GLY A 37 -14.46 -4.66 -28.33
N VAL A 38 -15.02 -3.51 -28.72
CA VAL A 38 -15.71 -3.34 -30.01
C VAL A 38 -14.79 -3.63 -31.20
N GLY A 39 -13.51 -3.24 -31.11
CA GLY A 39 -12.53 -3.54 -32.15
C GLY A 39 -12.28 -5.04 -32.31
N LEU A 40 -12.19 -5.76 -31.20
CA LEU A 40 -12.03 -7.21 -31.18
C LEU A 40 -13.26 -7.92 -31.78
N ILE A 41 -14.46 -7.53 -31.35
CA ILE A 41 -15.73 -8.08 -31.84
C ILE A 41 -15.81 -7.91 -33.37
N ALA A 42 -15.49 -6.72 -33.87
CA ALA A 42 -15.51 -6.43 -35.30
C ALA A 42 -14.48 -7.27 -36.08
N LEU A 43 -13.26 -7.45 -35.58
CA LEU A 43 -12.25 -8.31 -36.23
C LEU A 43 -12.74 -9.76 -36.37
N ARG A 44 -13.31 -10.30 -35.30
CA ARG A 44 -13.74 -11.70 -35.23
C ARG A 44 -14.98 -11.97 -36.07
N THR A 45 -15.92 -11.02 -36.12
CA THR A 45 -17.13 -11.12 -36.96
C THR A 45 -16.86 -10.92 -38.44
N ARG A 46 -15.80 -10.16 -38.80
CA ARG A 46 -15.31 -10.01 -40.18
C ARG A 46 -14.37 -11.12 -40.62
N HIS A 47 -14.08 -12.10 -39.75
CA HIS A 47 -13.14 -13.19 -40.03
C HIS A 47 -11.74 -12.73 -40.46
N VAL A 48 -11.27 -11.62 -39.90
CA VAL A 48 -9.90 -11.14 -40.14
C VAL A 48 -8.91 -12.07 -39.43
N GLU A 49 -7.95 -12.61 -40.17
CA GLU A 49 -6.96 -13.58 -39.67
C GLU A 49 -5.87 -12.88 -38.82
N ILE A 50 -6.25 -12.46 -37.62
CA ILE A 50 -5.41 -11.84 -36.59
C ILE A 50 -5.67 -12.54 -35.26
N ALA A 51 -4.61 -12.93 -34.56
CA ALA A 51 -4.70 -13.47 -33.21
C ALA A 51 -5.17 -12.39 -32.23
N THR A 52 -6.11 -12.71 -31.34
CA THR A 52 -6.74 -11.72 -30.46
C THR A 52 -6.63 -12.13 -29.00
N VAL A 53 -6.17 -11.20 -28.17
CA VAL A 53 -6.14 -11.33 -26.71
C VAL A 53 -7.08 -10.28 -26.12
N PHE A 54 -7.92 -10.68 -25.17
CA PHE A 54 -8.74 -9.76 -24.39
C PHE A 54 -8.38 -9.85 -22.91
N THR A 55 -8.02 -8.72 -22.30
CA THR A 55 -7.75 -8.65 -20.87
C THR A 55 -8.79 -7.77 -20.18
N THR A 56 -9.47 -8.33 -19.19
CA THR A 56 -10.28 -7.56 -18.23
C THR A 56 -9.52 -7.39 -16.92
N HIS A 57 -9.39 -6.13 -16.50
CA HIS A 57 -8.81 -5.68 -15.24
C HIS A 57 -9.84 -5.68 -14.12
N ALA A 58 -11.15 -5.65 -14.44
CA ALA A 58 -12.26 -5.77 -13.51
C ALA A 58 -13.52 -6.08 -14.32
N THR A 59 -14.46 -6.87 -13.81
CA THR A 59 -15.74 -7.01 -14.51
C THR A 59 -16.65 -5.82 -14.21
N LEU A 60 -17.43 -5.41 -15.21
CA LEU A 60 -18.38 -4.32 -15.06
C LEU A 60 -19.36 -4.61 -13.92
N LEU A 61 -20.00 -5.78 -13.95
CA LEU A 61 -21.01 -6.17 -12.96
C LEU A 61 -20.44 -6.26 -11.54
N GLY A 62 -19.25 -6.83 -11.35
CA GLY A 62 -18.69 -6.97 -10.01
C GLY A 62 -18.44 -5.65 -9.29
N ARG A 63 -18.01 -4.61 -10.02
CA ARG A 63 -17.87 -3.25 -9.45
C ARG A 63 -19.19 -2.71 -8.91
N TYR A 64 -20.29 -2.93 -9.63
CA TYR A 64 -21.61 -2.44 -9.21
C TYR A 64 -22.27 -3.31 -8.13
N LEU A 65 -22.05 -4.62 -8.16
CA LEU A 65 -22.61 -5.54 -7.17
C LEU A 65 -21.94 -5.36 -5.80
N CYS A 66 -20.61 -5.22 -5.76
CA CYS A 66 -19.89 -4.97 -4.51
C CYS A 66 -20.28 -3.64 -3.84
N ALA A 67 -20.66 -2.63 -4.63
CA ALA A 67 -21.15 -1.37 -4.09
C ALA A 67 -22.57 -1.47 -3.49
N GLY A 68 -23.32 -2.55 -3.77
CA GLY A 68 -24.74 -2.69 -3.46
C GLY A 68 -25.11 -3.33 -2.12
N ASN A 69 -24.19 -3.39 -1.14
CA ASN A 69 -24.39 -4.09 0.15
C ASN A 69 -24.82 -5.57 0.01
N THR A 70 -24.46 -6.22 -1.10
CA THR A 70 -24.70 -7.65 -1.29
C THR A 70 -23.47 -8.45 -0.93
N ASP A 71 -23.66 -9.63 -0.33
CA ASP A 71 -22.58 -10.60 -0.19
C ASP A 71 -22.23 -11.17 -1.58
N PHE A 72 -21.20 -10.59 -2.18
CA PHE A 72 -20.85 -10.77 -3.58
C PHE A 72 -20.20 -12.13 -3.83
N TYR A 73 -19.05 -12.39 -3.21
CA TYR A 73 -18.23 -13.57 -3.53
C TYR A 73 -18.88 -14.90 -3.13
N ASN A 74 -19.78 -14.90 -2.14
CA ASN A 74 -20.50 -16.12 -1.72
C ASN A 74 -21.75 -16.42 -2.56
N ASN A 75 -22.15 -15.52 -3.47
CA ASN A 75 -23.36 -15.67 -4.28
C ASN A 75 -23.10 -15.44 -5.78
N LEU A 76 -21.84 -15.50 -6.23
CA LEU A 76 -21.44 -15.24 -7.62
C LEU A 76 -22.19 -16.12 -8.64
N ASP A 77 -22.47 -17.36 -8.28
CA ASP A 77 -23.22 -18.34 -9.09
C ASP A 77 -24.72 -18.06 -9.18
N LYS A 78 -25.27 -17.28 -8.24
CA LYS A 78 -26.72 -17.03 -8.10
C LYS A 78 -27.19 -15.77 -8.81
N PHE A 79 -26.29 -14.91 -9.28
CA PHE A 79 -26.68 -13.66 -9.93
C PHE A 79 -27.23 -13.88 -11.33
N ALA A 80 -28.46 -13.39 -11.55
CA ALA A 80 -29.04 -13.24 -12.89
C ALA A 80 -28.40 -12.05 -13.61
N VAL A 81 -27.26 -12.31 -14.28
CA VAL A 81 -26.39 -11.28 -14.87
C VAL A 81 -27.09 -10.30 -15.81
N ASP A 82 -28.01 -10.78 -16.65
CA ASP A 82 -28.79 -9.94 -17.58
C ASP A 82 -29.73 -8.99 -16.83
N GLU A 83 -30.42 -9.50 -15.81
CA GLU A 83 -31.33 -8.73 -14.97
C GLU A 83 -30.57 -7.68 -14.15
N GLU A 84 -29.45 -8.07 -13.52
CA GLU A 84 -28.62 -7.16 -12.72
C GLU A 84 -28.00 -6.05 -13.57
N ALA A 85 -27.59 -6.35 -14.82
CA ALA A 85 -27.11 -5.34 -15.76
C ALA A 85 -28.24 -4.43 -16.27
N GLY A 86 -29.43 -4.98 -16.49
CA GLY A 86 -30.64 -4.24 -16.88
C GLY A 86 -31.09 -3.25 -15.80
N LYS A 87 -31.21 -3.69 -14.55
CA LYS A 87 -31.58 -2.86 -13.39
C LYS A 87 -30.69 -1.62 -13.25
N ARG A 88 -29.41 -1.74 -13.62
CA ARG A 88 -28.40 -0.68 -13.50
C ARG A 88 -28.18 0.11 -14.79
N GLN A 89 -28.97 -0.13 -15.83
CA GLN A 89 -28.87 0.57 -17.14
C GLN A 89 -27.49 0.42 -17.80
N ILE A 90 -26.82 -0.71 -17.56
CA ILE A 90 -25.49 -1.05 -18.11
C ILE A 90 -25.52 -2.27 -19.03
N TYR A 91 -26.71 -2.77 -19.37
CA TYR A 91 -26.90 -3.98 -20.19
C TYR A 91 -26.07 -3.96 -21.47
N HIS A 92 -26.14 -2.88 -22.25
CA HIS A 92 -25.37 -2.71 -23.49
C HIS A 92 -23.85 -2.80 -23.27
N ARG A 93 -23.33 -2.25 -22.17
CA ARG A 93 -21.90 -2.31 -21.83
C ARG A 93 -21.49 -3.71 -21.41
N TYR A 94 -22.32 -4.35 -20.60
CA TYR A 94 -22.13 -5.75 -20.19
C TYR A 94 -22.12 -6.69 -21.40
N CYS A 95 -23.01 -6.48 -22.37
CA CYS A 95 -23.00 -7.26 -23.62
C CYS A 95 -21.69 -7.09 -24.41
N ILE A 96 -21.14 -5.87 -24.48
CA ILE A 96 -19.84 -5.63 -25.14
C ILE A 96 -18.72 -6.36 -24.40
N GLU A 97 -18.66 -6.24 -23.08
CA GLU A 97 -17.66 -6.93 -22.24
C GLU A 97 -17.72 -8.45 -22.46
N ARG A 98 -18.91 -9.04 -22.33
CA ARG A 98 -19.13 -10.47 -22.52
C ARG A 98 -18.83 -10.91 -23.95
N ALA A 99 -19.26 -10.15 -24.97
CA ALA A 99 -18.98 -10.48 -26.36
C ALA A 99 -17.47 -10.44 -26.65
N ALA A 100 -16.75 -9.44 -26.16
CA ALA A 100 -15.29 -9.36 -26.31
C ALA A 100 -14.58 -10.53 -25.62
N THR A 101 -15.03 -10.91 -24.41
CA THR A 101 -14.55 -12.09 -23.69
C THR A 101 -14.78 -13.39 -24.47
N HIS A 102 -15.95 -13.61 -25.05
CA HIS A 102 -16.25 -14.86 -25.76
C HIS A 102 -15.63 -14.92 -27.16
N LEU A 103 -15.50 -13.79 -27.83
CA LEU A 103 -14.93 -13.71 -29.17
C LEU A 103 -13.40 -13.60 -29.15
N SER A 104 -12.71 -13.44 -28.03
CA SER A 104 -11.24 -13.44 -28.05
C SER A 104 -10.68 -14.85 -28.30
N HIS A 105 -9.54 -14.97 -28.98
CA HIS A 105 -8.83 -16.26 -29.03
C HIS A 105 -8.33 -16.64 -27.64
N VAL A 106 -7.70 -15.69 -26.95
CA VAL A 106 -7.25 -15.83 -25.55
C VAL A 106 -7.92 -14.79 -24.67
N PHE A 107 -8.44 -15.22 -23.53
CA PHE A 107 -9.03 -14.35 -22.51
C PHE A 107 -8.16 -14.33 -21.27
N THR A 108 -7.83 -13.17 -20.72
CA THR A 108 -7.04 -13.04 -19.50
C THR A 108 -7.70 -12.11 -18.48
N THR A 109 -7.39 -12.34 -17.21
CA THR A 109 -7.69 -11.42 -16.11
C THR A 109 -6.41 -11.04 -15.37
N VAL A 110 -6.44 -9.96 -14.59
CA VAL A 110 -5.24 -9.49 -13.86
C VAL A 110 -4.97 -10.20 -12.54
N SER A 111 -5.92 -10.99 -12.05
CA SER A 111 -5.77 -11.78 -10.83
C SER A 111 -6.67 -13.00 -10.84
N GLU A 112 -6.35 -13.97 -9.98
CA GLU A 112 -7.16 -15.17 -9.79
C GLU A 112 -8.58 -14.85 -9.31
N ILE A 113 -8.73 -13.91 -8.36
CA ILE A 113 -10.04 -13.53 -7.84
C ILE A 113 -10.92 -12.88 -8.92
N THR A 114 -10.34 -12.04 -9.78
CA THR A 114 -11.03 -11.48 -10.94
C THR A 114 -11.34 -12.56 -11.98
N GLY A 115 -10.47 -13.58 -12.10
CA GLY A 115 -10.72 -14.74 -12.95
C GLY A 115 -11.91 -15.57 -12.49
N TYR A 116 -12.02 -15.81 -11.18
CA TYR A 116 -13.16 -16.47 -10.55
C TYR A 116 -14.46 -15.68 -10.75
N GLU A 117 -14.40 -14.36 -10.62
CA GLU A 117 -15.51 -13.45 -10.94
C GLU A 117 -15.91 -13.54 -12.41
N ALA A 118 -14.95 -13.47 -13.34
CA ALA A 118 -15.21 -13.53 -14.78
C ALA A 118 -15.82 -14.88 -15.22
N GLU A 119 -15.41 -15.99 -14.61
CA GLU A 119 -16.01 -17.30 -14.85
C GLU A 119 -17.53 -17.29 -14.60
N HIS A 120 -17.97 -16.62 -13.53
CA HIS A 120 -19.38 -16.56 -13.15
C HIS A 120 -20.14 -15.42 -13.83
N LEU A 121 -19.55 -14.24 -14.01
CA LEU A 121 -20.26 -13.06 -14.54
C LEU A 121 -20.17 -12.97 -16.07
N LEU A 122 -19.02 -13.33 -16.65
CA LEU A 122 -18.77 -13.31 -18.10
C LEU A 122 -18.92 -14.68 -18.75
N LYS A 123 -19.11 -15.74 -17.95
CA LYS A 123 -19.35 -17.11 -18.41
C LYS A 123 -18.18 -17.69 -19.23
N ARG A 124 -16.96 -17.25 -18.95
CA ARG A 124 -15.71 -17.79 -19.52
C ARG A 124 -14.61 -17.69 -18.48
N LYS A 125 -13.96 -18.81 -18.17
CA LYS A 125 -12.76 -18.85 -17.33
C LYS A 125 -11.57 -18.24 -18.10
N PRO A 126 -10.73 -17.39 -17.49
CA PRO A 126 -9.53 -16.89 -18.16
C PRO A 126 -8.57 -18.03 -18.49
N ASP A 127 -7.93 -17.89 -19.65
CA ASP A 127 -6.90 -18.77 -20.15
C ASP A 127 -5.59 -18.62 -19.38
N ILE A 128 -5.23 -17.39 -19.04
CA ILE A 128 -4.00 -16.99 -18.36
C ILE A 128 -4.33 -15.83 -17.41
N ILE A 129 -3.68 -15.79 -16.25
CA ILE A 129 -3.68 -14.62 -15.37
C ILE A 129 -2.49 -13.73 -15.77
N THR A 130 -2.72 -12.43 -15.96
CA THR A 130 -1.70 -11.44 -16.30
C THR A 130 -1.57 -10.40 -15.19
N PRO A 131 -0.84 -10.71 -14.10
CA PRO A 131 -0.63 -9.79 -12.97
C PRO A 131 -0.05 -8.45 -13.44
N ASN A 132 -0.43 -7.37 -12.75
CA ASN A 132 0.09 -6.04 -13.08
C ASN A 132 1.44 -5.82 -12.42
N GLY A 133 2.47 -5.63 -13.24
CA GLY A 133 3.79 -5.21 -12.77
C GLY A 133 3.93 -3.72 -12.55
N LEU A 134 5.03 -3.36 -11.91
CA LEU A 134 5.50 -1.99 -11.70
C LEU A 134 6.86 -1.82 -12.36
N ASN A 135 7.23 -0.57 -12.66
CA ASN A 135 8.60 -0.24 -13.06
C ASN A 135 9.40 0.05 -11.80
N VAL A 136 10.13 -0.94 -11.28
CA VAL A 136 10.88 -0.79 -10.04
C VAL A 136 12.18 -0.04 -10.34
N LYS A 137 12.29 1.18 -9.81
CA LYS A 137 13.56 1.91 -9.79
C LYS A 137 14.45 1.28 -8.73
N LYS A 138 15.45 0.51 -9.16
CA LYS A 138 16.47 -0.02 -8.25
C LYS A 138 17.35 1.13 -7.77
N PHE A 139 17.44 1.29 -6.45
CA PHE A 139 18.45 2.16 -5.85
C PHE A 139 19.83 1.51 -6.00
N SER A 140 20.86 2.33 -6.21
CA SER A 140 22.25 1.84 -6.31
C SER A 140 22.73 1.22 -4.99
N ALA A 141 22.13 1.62 -3.87
CA ALA A 141 22.44 1.12 -2.54
C ALA A 141 21.18 0.66 -1.79
N ILE A 142 21.18 -0.60 -1.33
CA ILE A 142 20.06 -1.22 -0.61
C ILE A 142 19.71 -0.47 0.69
N HIS A 143 20.65 0.24 1.32
CA HIS A 143 20.36 1.00 2.56
C HIS A 143 19.74 2.39 2.30
N GLU A 144 19.70 2.86 1.05
CA GLU A 144 19.21 4.20 0.72
C GLU A 144 17.72 4.36 1.08
N PHE A 145 16.90 3.34 0.86
CA PHE A 145 15.48 3.40 1.19
C PHE A 145 15.23 3.52 2.70
N GLN A 146 16.12 2.99 3.55
CA GLN A 146 16.01 3.15 5.01
C GLN A 146 16.30 4.58 5.46
N ASN A 147 17.26 5.25 4.81
CA ASN A 147 17.53 6.66 5.04
C ASN A 147 16.34 7.51 4.58
N LEU A 148 15.77 7.21 3.41
CA LEU A 148 14.58 7.88 2.90
C LEU A 148 13.37 7.69 3.83
N HIS A 149 13.19 6.50 4.41
CA HIS A 149 12.17 6.28 5.45
C HIS A 149 12.35 7.22 6.64
N ALA A 150 13.58 7.36 7.16
CA ALA A 150 13.85 8.24 8.31
C ALA A 150 13.57 9.72 7.98
N VAL A 151 14.03 10.19 6.81
CA VAL A 151 13.81 11.58 6.35
C VAL A 151 12.31 11.85 6.16
N ALA A 152 11.59 10.96 5.49
CA ALA A 152 10.16 11.11 5.27
C ALA A 152 9.36 10.97 6.57
N LYS A 153 9.74 10.07 7.47
CA LYS A 153 9.14 9.93 8.80
C LYS A 153 9.24 11.23 9.58
N GLU A 154 10.37 11.94 9.51
CA GLU A 154 10.50 13.22 10.20
C GLU A 154 9.53 14.26 9.65
N LYS A 155 9.32 14.35 8.32
CA LYS A 155 8.28 15.22 7.76
C LYS A 155 6.87 14.89 8.31
N ILE A 156 6.55 13.60 8.48
CA ILE A 156 5.29 13.19 9.13
C ILE A 156 5.28 13.58 10.62
N ASN A 157 6.40 13.44 11.34
CA ASN A 157 6.52 13.91 12.72
C ASN A 157 6.23 15.42 12.83
N GLU A 158 6.66 16.24 11.86
CA GLU A 158 6.35 17.67 11.82
C GLU A 158 4.86 17.94 11.69
N PHE A 159 4.19 17.26 10.76
CA PHE A 159 2.74 17.30 10.64
C PHE A 159 2.06 16.91 11.96
N VAL A 160 2.49 15.80 12.58
CA VAL A 160 1.89 15.31 13.84
C VAL A 160 2.07 16.33 14.97
N ARG A 161 3.25 16.96 15.11
CA ARG A 161 3.45 18.04 16.09
C ARG A 161 2.51 19.22 15.84
N GLY A 162 2.31 19.60 14.58
CA GLY A 162 1.37 20.65 14.15
C GLY A 162 -0.09 20.31 14.46
N HIS A 163 -0.52 19.09 14.12
CA HIS A 163 -1.91 18.64 14.24
C HIS A 163 -2.33 18.35 15.68
N PHE A 164 -1.41 17.80 16.48
CA PHE A 164 -1.60 17.48 17.90
C PHE A 164 -1.03 18.54 18.84
N TYR A 165 -0.86 19.79 18.37
CA TYR A 165 -0.38 20.89 19.22
C TYR A 165 -1.23 21.03 20.50
N GLY A 166 -0.57 21.26 21.63
CA GLY A 166 -1.21 21.28 22.96
C GLY A 166 -1.60 19.90 23.52
N HIS A 167 -1.53 18.83 22.70
CA HIS A 167 -1.87 17.44 23.05
C HIS A 167 -0.74 16.48 22.64
N MET A 168 0.51 16.95 22.67
CA MET A 168 1.70 16.12 22.45
C MET A 168 2.07 15.35 23.72
N ASP A 169 1.18 14.47 24.17
CA ASP A 169 1.31 13.65 25.37
C ASP A 169 1.90 12.25 25.12
N PHE A 170 2.43 12.02 23.92
CA PHE A 170 3.04 10.77 23.47
C PHE A 170 4.39 10.98 22.79
N ASP A 171 5.24 9.95 22.86
CA ASP A 171 6.59 9.95 22.29
C ASP A 171 6.57 9.56 20.79
N LEU A 172 7.11 10.42 19.94
CA LEU A 172 7.19 10.20 18.48
C LEU A 172 8.18 9.11 18.08
N ASP A 173 9.19 8.81 18.91
CA ASP A 173 10.11 7.69 18.67
C ASP A 173 9.43 6.34 18.87
N LYS A 174 8.42 6.31 19.74
CA LYS A 174 7.54 5.17 20.01
C LYS A 174 6.20 5.25 19.28
N THR A 175 6.07 6.20 18.34
CA THR A 175 4.86 6.33 17.51
C THR A 175 5.01 5.61 16.18
N LEU A 176 3.98 4.85 15.81
CA LEU A 176 3.84 4.16 14.53
C LEU A 176 2.80 4.86 13.65
N TYR A 177 3.07 4.85 12.34
CA TYR A 177 2.23 5.47 11.33
C TYR A 177 1.60 4.40 10.46
N PHE A 178 0.30 4.21 10.63
CA PHE A 178 -0.50 3.32 9.81
C PHE A 178 -1.28 4.15 8.81
N PHE A 179 -1.51 3.64 7.61
CA PHE A 179 -2.30 4.38 6.65
C PHE A 179 -3.13 3.47 5.73
N ILE A 180 -4.26 4.02 5.29
CA ILE A 180 -5.05 3.51 4.18
C ILE A 180 -5.20 4.63 3.15
N ALA A 181 -5.09 4.29 1.87
CA ALA A 181 -5.19 5.25 0.78
C ALA A 181 -5.92 4.64 -0.42
N GLY A 182 -6.61 5.48 -1.18
CA GLY A 182 -7.19 5.07 -2.46
C GLY A 182 -8.37 5.94 -2.90
N ARG A 183 -9.13 5.44 -3.87
CA ARG A 183 -10.43 6.03 -4.23
C ARG A 183 -11.38 5.94 -3.05
N TYR A 184 -12.28 6.91 -2.92
CA TYR A 184 -13.21 6.95 -1.81
C TYR A 184 -14.38 5.95 -1.97
N GLU A 185 -14.07 4.66 -1.79
CA GLU A 185 -15.02 3.55 -1.84
C GLU A 185 -15.01 2.85 -0.47
N PHE A 186 -15.80 3.37 0.48
CA PHE A 186 -15.73 3.03 1.90
C PHE A 186 -15.72 1.52 2.20
N GLY A 187 -16.68 0.77 1.65
CA GLY A 187 -16.76 -0.69 1.82
C GLY A 187 -15.77 -1.47 0.95
N ASN A 188 -15.64 -1.12 -0.34
CA ASN A 188 -14.75 -1.85 -1.26
C ASN A 188 -13.29 -1.80 -0.83
N LYS A 189 -12.83 -0.64 -0.34
CA LYS A 189 -11.47 -0.45 0.19
C LYS A 189 -11.32 -0.92 1.64
N GLY A 190 -12.40 -1.32 2.30
CA GLY A 190 -12.36 -1.83 3.67
C GLY A 190 -12.08 -0.76 4.73
N ALA A 191 -12.40 0.51 4.44
CA ALA A 191 -12.21 1.60 5.41
C ALA A 191 -13.13 1.41 6.64
N ASP A 192 -14.30 0.80 6.43
CA ASP A 192 -15.23 0.36 7.47
C ASP A 192 -14.56 -0.57 8.49
N ILE A 193 -13.97 -1.66 8.02
CA ILE A 193 -13.32 -2.64 8.90
C ILE A 193 -11.99 -2.13 9.44
N PHE A 194 -11.30 -1.26 8.71
CA PHE A 194 -10.08 -0.63 9.21
C PHE A 194 -10.35 0.21 10.46
N ILE A 195 -11.36 1.09 10.43
CA ILE A 195 -11.74 1.92 11.57
C ILE A 195 -12.20 1.06 12.76
N GLU A 196 -13.00 0.02 12.50
CA GLU A 196 -13.46 -0.91 13.54
C GLU A 196 -12.27 -1.67 14.18
N SER A 197 -11.34 -2.18 13.38
CA SER A 197 -10.14 -2.86 13.88
C SER A 197 -9.21 -1.91 14.64
N LEU A 198 -9.13 -0.63 14.25
CA LEU A 198 -8.37 0.39 15.00
C LEU A 198 -8.99 0.68 16.36
N ALA A 199 -10.32 0.66 16.47
CA ALA A 199 -11.01 0.80 17.76
C ALA A 199 -10.67 -0.35 18.71
N ARG A 200 -10.62 -1.59 18.19
CA ARG A 200 -10.17 -2.77 18.96
C ARG A 200 -8.70 -2.69 19.32
N LEU A 201 -7.85 -2.26 18.39
CA LEU A 201 -6.44 -2.00 18.66
C LEU A 201 -6.25 -0.98 19.78
N ASN A 202 -7.05 0.10 19.78
CA ASN A 202 -7.04 1.09 20.85
C ASN A 202 -7.38 0.46 22.20
N ALA A 203 -8.40 -0.40 22.27
CA ALA A 203 -8.76 -1.12 23.49
C ALA A 203 -7.64 -2.07 23.95
N MET A 204 -7.03 -2.83 23.03
CA MET A 204 -5.90 -3.73 23.32
C MET A 204 -4.68 -2.97 23.85
N LEU A 205 -4.30 -1.87 23.21
CA LEU A 205 -3.19 -1.01 23.66
C LEU A 205 -3.48 -0.32 25.00
N LYS A 206 -4.72 0.10 25.26
CA LYS A 206 -5.12 0.63 26.57
C LYS A 206 -5.03 -0.42 27.68
N HIS A 207 -5.35 -1.67 27.37
CA HIS A 207 -5.30 -2.77 28.32
C HIS A 207 -3.85 -3.20 28.63
N GLU A 208 -3.04 -3.43 27.60
CA GLU A 208 -1.63 -3.84 27.76
C GLU A 208 -0.71 -2.71 28.21
N LYS A 209 -1.12 -1.45 27.98
CA LYS A 209 -0.37 -0.23 28.30
C LYS A 209 1.10 -0.24 27.84
N PRO A 210 1.41 -0.66 26.60
CA PRO A 210 2.76 -0.47 26.08
C PRO A 210 3.04 1.02 25.90
N ASP A 211 4.27 1.43 25.67
CA ASP A 211 4.61 2.84 25.38
C ASP A 211 4.28 3.25 23.93
N THR A 212 3.84 2.31 23.09
CA THR A 212 3.56 2.53 21.67
C THR A 212 2.30 3.37 21.44
N THR A 213 2.38 4.38 20.58
CA THR A 213 1.22 5.11 20.06
C THR A 213 1.08 4.85 18.57
N VAL A 214 -0.16 4.75 18.08
CA VAL A 214 -0.42 4.59 16.64
C VAL A 214 -1.14 5.83 16.15
N VAL A 215 -0.67 6.45 15.08
CA VAL A 215 -1.42 7.48 14.35
C VAL A 215 -1.82 6.87 13.01
N ALA A 216 -3.13 6.75 12.79
CA ALA A 216 -3.73 6.17 11.61
C ALA A 216 -4.23 7.24 10.64
N PHE A 217 -3.69 7.23 9.43
CA PHE A 217 -4.05 8.13 8.34
C PHE A 217 -5.05 7.48 7.39
N LEU A 218 -6.10 8.22 7.03
CA LEU A 218 -7.06 7.84 6.01
C LEU A 218 -6.96 8.84 4.87
N ILE A 219 -6.53 8.41 3.69
CA ILE A 219 -6.31 9.28 2.52
C ILE A 219 -7.34 8.92 1.45
N PHE A 220 -8.49 9.60 1.50
CA PHE A 220 -9.62 9.36 0.59
C PHE A 220 -10.16 10.69 0.06
N PRO A 221 -9.88 11.05 -1.20
CA PRO A 221 -10.37 12.29 -1.78
C PRO A 221 -11.90 12.38 -1.75
N THR A 222 -12.44 13.46 -1.16
CA THR A 222 -13.89 13.75 -1.17
C THR A 222 -14.17 15.24 -1.40
N LYS A 223 -15.46 15.59 -1.44
CA LYS A 223 -15.90 16.99 -1.55
C LYS A 223 -15.63 17.72 -0.23
N VAL A 224 -14.80 18.75 -0.30
CA VAL A 224 -14.38 19.57 0.85
C VAL A 224 -14.49 21.06 0.54
N ASN A 225 -14.62 21.86 1.60
CA ASN A 225 -14.59 23.31 1.59
C ASN A 225 -13.34 23.80 2.36
N ASN A 226 -12.20 23.84 1.68
CA ASN A 226 -10.89 24.22 2.23
C ASN A 226 -10.44 23.40 3.45
N PHE A 227 -9.24 23.69 3.94
CA PHE A 227 -8.71 23.17 5.21
C PHE A 227 -9.54 23.66 6.39
N ASN A 228 -9.58 22.87 7.46
CA ASN A 228 -10.14 23.37 8.72
C ASN A 228 -9.19 24.43 9.32
N VAL A 229 -9.77 25.36 10.07
CA VAL A 229 -8.98 26.46 10.68
C VAL A 229 -8.03 25.91 11.74
N ASP A 230 -8.45 24.86 12.47
CA ASP A 230 -7.67 24.29 13.56
C ASP A 230 -6.38 23.59 13.09
N SER A 231 -6.40 22.83 12.00
CA SER A 231 -5.18 22.22 11.46
C SER A 231 -4.22 23.30 10.93
N LEU A 232 -4.70 24.31 10.20
CA LEU A 232 -3.84 25.41 9.74
C LEU A 232 -3.23 26.20 10.91
N ARG A 233 -4.03 26.51 11.93
CA ARG A 233 -3.59 27.22 13.13
C ARG A 233 -2.51 26.43 13.86
N GLY A 234 -2.70 25.13 14.05
CA GLY A 234 -1.72 24.28 14.73
C GLY A 234 -0.34 24.29 14.07
N HIS A 235 -0.31 24.18 12.73
CA HIS A 235 0.92 24.24 11.97
C HIS A 235 1.60 25.61 12.04
N ALA A 236 0.82 26.70 11.97
CA ALA A 236 1.34 28.05 12.11
C ALA A 236 1.98 28.31 13.49
N VAL A 237 1.32 27.85 14.57
CA VAL A 237 1.83 28.02 15.95
C VAL A 237 3.11 27.22 16.17
N ILE A 238 3.17 25.97 15.71
CA ILE A 238 4.38 25.14 15.83
C ILE A 238 5.52 25.70 15.00
N LYS A 239 5.25 26.19 13.79
CA LYS A 239 6.25 26.87 12.97
C LYS A 239 6.83 28.10 13.67
N GLN A 240 5.97 28.94 14.24
CA GLN A 240 6.41 30.12 14.99
C GLN A 240 7.30 29.77 16.19
N LEU A 241 6.95 28.72 16.94
CA LEU A 241 7.79 28.23 18.04
C LEU A 241 9.16 27.79 17.51
N ARG A 242 9.19 26.98 16.45
CA ARG A 242 10.42 26.48 15.84
C ARG A 242 11.31 27.62 15.35
N ASP A 243 10.75 28.59 14.63
CA ASP A 243 11.49 29.75 14.13
C ASP A 243 12.07 30.58 15.29
N THR A 244 11.30 30.72 16.38
CA THR A 244 11.76 31.40 17.60
C THR A 244 12.92 30.64 18.26
N ILE A 245 12.81 29.32 18.40
CA ILE A 245 13.87 28.48 18.96
C ILE A 245 15.14 28.54 18.11
N ASN A 246 15.02 28.49 16.78
CA ASN A 246 16.16 28.60 15.86
C ASN A 246 16.90 29.94 16.02
N ASN A 247 16.16 31.04 16.17
CA ASN A 247 16.75 32.35 16.42
C ASN A 247 17.47 32.42 17.77
N VAL A 248 16.91 31.81 18.81
CA VAL A 248 17.54 31.70 20.13
C VAL A 248 18.79 30.80 20.05
N GLN A 249 18.74 29.67 19.35
CA GLN A 249 19.89 28.78 19.13
C GLN A 249 21.05 29.51 18.44
N ASN A 250 20.77 30.29 17.39
CA ASN A 250 21.80 31.10 16.72
C ASN A 250 22.42 32.14 17.67
N SER A 251 21.60 32.74 18.53
CA SER A 251 22.06 33.72 19.53
C SER A 251 22.91 33.06 20.62
N ILE A 252 22.51 31.87 21.09
CA ILE A 252 23.29 31.04 22.02
C ILE A 252 24.64 30.70 21.40
N GLY A 253 24.66 30.20 20.17
CA GLY A 253 25.89 29.82 19.48
C GLY A 253 26.86 30.99 19.33
N LYS A 254 26.35 32.18 19.01
CA LYS A 254 27.14 33.41 18.94
C LYS A 254 27.73 33.81 20.30
N ARG A 255 26.91 33.84 21.36
CA ARG A 255 27.37 34.17 22.73
C ARG A 255 28.40 33.17 23.22
N MET A 256 28.20 31.88 22.93
CA MET A 256 29.13 30.81 23.28
C MET A 256 30.48 31.00 22.60
N PHE A 257 30.48 31.25 21.29
CA PHE A 257 31.69 31.52 20.54
C PHE A 257 32.44 32.75 21.07
N ASP A 258 31.74 33.87 21.25
CA ASP A 258 32.33 35.13 21.71
C ASP A 258 32.93 35.03 23.11
N SER A 259 32.35 34.21 24.00
CA SER A 259 32.89 33.95 25.32
C SER A 259 34.12 33.05 25.28
N CYS A 260 34.05 31.94 24.54
CA CYS A 260 35.16 30.98 24.42
C CYS A 260 36.40 31.61 23.77
N VAL A 261 36.23 32.49 22.77
CA VAL A 261 37.34 33.24 22.15
C VAL A 261 38.04 34.15 23.16
N LYS A 262 37.33 34.64 24.17
CA LYS A 262 37.89 35.44 25.28
C LYS A 262 38.52 34.58 26.38
N GLY A 263 38.55 33.25 26.21
CA GLY A 263 39.08 32.31 27.21
C GLY A 263 38.14 32.06 28.38
N HIS A 264 36.86 32.42 28.28
CA HIS A 264 35.86 32.20 29.32
C HIS A 264 34.80 31.20 28.86
N ILE A 265 34.50 30.19 29.69
CA ILE A 265 33.38 29.28 29.45
C ILE A 265 32.12 29.96 30.00
N PRO A 266 31.13 30.28 29.14
CA PRO A 266 29.96 31.04 29.56
C PRO A 266 29.05 30.23 30.48
N SER A 267 28.39 30.93 31.40
CA SER A 267 27.40 30.32 32.30
C SER A 267 26.04 30.06 31.62
N PRO A 268 25.17 29.20 32.17
CA PRO A 268 23.84 28.94 31.60
C PRO A 268 22.98 30.19 31.41
N ASP A 269 23.05 31.15 32.34
CA ASP A 269 22.28 32.41 32.28
C ASP A 269 22.81 33.39 31.21
N GLU A 270 24.11 33.31 30.89
CA GLU A 270 24.71 34.07 29.78
C GLU A 270 24.33 33.48 28.43
N LEU A 271 24.18 32.15 28.36
CA LEU A 271 23.74 31.47 27.16
C LEU A 271 22.25 31.69 26.91
N LEU A 272 21.37 31.46 27.90
CA LEU A 272 19.92 31.58 27.76
C LEU A 272 19.38 32.77 28.55
N THR A 273 19.20 33.90 27.86
CA THR A 273 18.81 35.16 28.50
C THR A 273 17.32 35.17 28.91
N LYS A 274 16.97 36.09 29.83
CA LYS A 274 15.57 36.31 30.23
C LYS A 274 14.67 36.70 29.05
N ASP A 275 15.19 37.47 28.11
CA ASP A 275 14.43 37.87 26.90
C ASP A 275 14.14 36.68 25.99
N ASP A 276 15.09 35.76 25.84
CA ASP A 276 14.90 34.52 25.09
C ASP A 276 13.82 33.65 25.75
N LEU A 277 13.87 33.51 27.08
CA LEU A 277 12.85 32.81 27.86
C LEU A 277 11.47 33.44 27.71
N VAL A 278 11.35 34.77 27.68
CA VAL A 278 10.08 35.47 27.48
C VAL A 278 9.51 35.17 26.08
N LYS A 279 10.35 35.20 25.03
CA LYS A 279 9.93 34.86 23.66
C LYS A 279 9.44 33.41 23.55
N ILE A 280 10.16 32.46 24.15
CA ILE A 280 9.78 31.05 24.17
C ILE A 280 8.47 30.87 24.95
N LYS A 281 8.34 31.46 26.14
CA LYS A 281 7.12 31.40 26.96
C LYS A 281 5.89 31.96 26.24
N ARG A 282 6.04 33.04 25.47
CA ARG A 282 4.95 33.58 24.63
C ARG A 282 4.49 32.58 23.58
N CYS A 283 5.43 31.89 22.91
CA CYS A 283 5.09 30.84 21.94
C CYS A 283 4.41 29.64 22.61
N MET A 284 4.90 29.21 23.78
CA MET A 284 4.29 28.13 24.55
C MET A 284 2.86 28.47 24.99
N PHE A 285 2.60 29.71 25.40
CA PHE A 285 1.26 30.17 25.75
C PHE A 285 0.30 30.10 24.54
N ALA A 286 0.78 30.44 23.33
CA ALA A 286 -0.01 30.34 22.10
C ALA A 286 -0.36 28.91 21.68
N MET A 287 0.35 27.90 22.20
CA MET A 287 0.08 26.48 21.95
C MET A 287 -1.04 25.90 22.82
N GLN A 288 -1.47 26.61 23.87
CA GLN A 288 -2.56 26.15 24.71
C GLN A 288 -3.88 26.14 23.92
N ARG A 289 -4.65 25.07 24.07
CA ARG A 289 -5.98 24.93 23.48
C ARG A 289 -6.85 23.97 24.29
N ASP A 290 -8.15 24.24 24.26
CA ASP A 290 -9.15 23.45 24.99
C ASP A 290 -9.78 22.36 24.12
N SER A 291 -9.69 22.48 22.78
CA SER A 291 -10.26 21.51 21.84
C SER A 291 -9.38 20.27 21.67
N MET A 292 -10.02 19.13 21.36
CA MET A 292 -9.34 17.88 21.00
C MET A 292 -8.77 17.93 19.57
N PRO A 293 -7.74 17.14 19.24
CA PRO A 293 -7.14 17.17 17.91
C PRO A 293 -8.17 16.74 16.87
N PRO A 294 -8.41 17.53 15.81
CA PRO A 294 -9.48 17.22 14.89
C PRO A 294 -9.20 15.89 14.18
N VAL A 295 -10.23 15.06 14.02
CA VAL A 295 -10.09 13.76 13.34
C VAL A 295 -9.98 13.91 11.82
N THR A 296 -10.27 15.08 11.28
CA THR A 296 -10.12 15.41 9.86
C THR A 296 -9.34 16.71 9.68
N THR A 297 -8.74 16.91 8.52
CA THR A 297 -7.91 18.09 8.17
C THR A 297 -8.66 19.14 7.36
N HIS A 298 -9.86 18.82 6.87
CA HIS A 298 -10.65 19.68 5.99
C HIS A 298 -12.09 19.78 6.47
N ASN A 299 -12.82 20.80 5.98
CA ASN A 299 -14.25 20.88 6.20
C ASN A 299 -14.96 20.05 5.13
N ILE A 300 -15.50 18.89 5.50
CA ILE A 300 -16.23 18.02 4.56
C ILE A 300 -17.61 18.62 4.28
N VAL A 301 -18.04 18.61 3.01
CA VAL A 301 -19.30 19.25 2.59
C VAL A 301 -20.52 18.63 3.27
N ASP A 302 -20.58 17.29 3.33
CA ASP A 302 -21.64 16.52 3.98
C ASP A 302 -21.07 15.71 5.15
N ASP A 303 -20.57 16.44 6.14
CA ASP A 303 -19.84 15.89 7.29
C ASP A 303 -20.65 14.87 8.13
N TRP A 304 -21.96 15.07 8.27
CA TRP A 304 -22.80 14.19 9.11
C TRP A 304 -23.07 12.84 8.44
N ASN A 305 -23.24 12.82 7.12
CA ASN A 305 -23.47 11.58 6.36
C ASN A 305 -22.18 10.99 5.78
N ASP A 306 -21.03 11.64 5.96
CA ASP A 306 -19.74 11.12 5.52
C ASP A 306 -19.46 9.77 6.22
N PRO A 307 -19.20 8.69 5.46
CA PRO A 307 -19.11 7.34 6.03
C PRO A 307 -17.88 7.16 6.93
N VAL A 308 -16.76 7.81 6.62
CA VAL A 308 -15.54 7.75 7.45
C VAL A 308 -15.78 8.46 8.77
N LEU A 309 -16.27 9.70 8.74
CA LEU A 309 -16.55 10.46 9.97
C LEU A 309 -17.63 9.80 10.81
N SER A 310 -18.68 9.27 10.19
CA SER A 310 -19.73 8.51 10.87
C SER A 310 -19.19 7.27 11.58
N ALA A 311 -18.27 6.53 10.94
CA ALA A 311 -17.63 5.37 11.55
C ALA A 311 -16.69 5.77 12.69
N ILE A 312 -15.89 6.83 12.53
CA ILE A 312 -15.03 7.37 13.60
C ILE A 312 -15.87 7.75 14.83
N ARG A 313 -17.01 8.43 14.61
CA ARG A 313 -17.96 8.78 15.68
C ARG A 313 -18.53 7.55 16.36
N ARG A 314 -19.01 6.58 15.58
CA ARG A 314 -19.57 5.32 16.10
C ARG A 314 -18.56 4.55 16.96
N CYS A 315 -17.29 4.55 16.56
CA CYS A 315 -16.21 3.85 17.25
C CYS A 315 -15.56 4.68 18.38
N ASN A 316 -16.02 5.91 18.64
CA ASN A 316 -15.51 6.82 19.67
C ASN A 316 -14.00 7.11 19.59
N LEU A 317 -13.45 7.27 18.37
CA LEU A 317 -12.02 7.57 18.15
C LEU A 317 -11.78 9.07 17.94
N PHE A 318 -11.88 9.85 19.02
CA PHE A 318 -11.87 11.33 18.98
C PHE A 318 -10.52 11.97 19.33
N ASN A 319 -9.42 11.21 19.19
CA ASN A 319 -8.07 11.67 19.56
C ASN A 319 -7.96 12.11 21.02
N SER A 320 -8.66 11.45 21.94
CA SER A 320 -8.54 11.75 23.37
C SER A 320 -7.11 11.51 23.88
N VAL A 321 -6.73 12.16 24.97
CA VAL A 321 -5.44 11.92 25.66
C VAL A 321 -5.30 10.44 26.07
N HIS A 322 -6.42 9.78 26.36
CA HIS A 322 -6.43 8.37 26.72
C HIS A 322 -6.32 7.42 25.53
N ASP A 323 -6.62 7.88 24.31
CA ASP A 323 -6.53 7.05 23.11
C ASP A 323 -5.08 6.75 22.75
N ARG A 324 -4.76 5.47 22.58
CA ARG A 324 -3.45 5.00 22.11
C ARG A 324 -3.39 4.90 20.59
N VAL A 325 -4.55 4.93 19.94
CA VAL A 325 -4.70 5.05 18.49
C VAL A 325 -5.33 6.41 18.19
N LYS A 326 -4.61 7.24 17.44
CA LYS A 326 -5.07 8.55 16.96
C LYS A 326 -5.49 8.44 15.49
N MET A 327 -6.49 9.22 15.10
CA MET A 327 -7.10 9.24 13.77
C MET A 327 -6.83 10.56 13.06
N VAL A 328 -6.40 10.47 11.80
CA VAL A 328 -6.24 11.62 10.89
C VAL A 328 -6.85 11.28 9.54
N PHE A 329 -8.02 11.84 9.26
CA PHE A 329 -8.66 11.79 7.95
C PHE A 329 -8.16 12.97 7.09
N HIS A 330 -7.50 12.64 5.99
CA HIS A 330 -7.06 13.58 4.97
C HIS A 330 -7.86 13.38 3.67
N PRO A 331 -8.96 14.13 3.49
CA PRO A 331 -9.87 13.96 2.36
C PRO A 331 -9.40 14.58 1.03
N GLU A 332 -8.09 14.61 0.77
CA GLU A 332 -7.47 15.14 -0.44
C GLU A 332 -6.29 14.25 -0.87
N PHE A 333 -5.83 14.40 -2.11
CA PHE A 333 -4.56 13.80 -2.53
C PHE A 333 -3.37 14.53 -1.89
N LEU A 334 -2.37 13.76 -1.45
CA LEU A 334 -1.13 14.30 -0.94
C LEU A 334 -0.30 14.94 -2.06
N THR A 335 0.09 16.18 -1.84
CA THR A 335 0.96 16.96 -2.73
C THR A 335 1.96 17.76 -1.90
N SER A 336 3.17 17.92 -2.43
CA SER A 336 4.24 18.74 -1.83
C SER A 336 3.86 20.21 -1.65
N THR A 337 2.87 20.70 -2.41
CA THR A 337 2.31 22.05 -2.26
C THR A 337 1.29 22.19 -1.11
N ASN A 338 0.87 21.08 -0.49
CA ASN A 338 -0.11 21.11 0.59
C ASN A 338 0.51 21.77 1.85
N PRO A 339 -0.14 22.79 2.45
CA PRO A 339 0.43 23.54 3.57
C PRO A 339 0.52 22.77 4.89
N LEU A 340 -0.18 21.63 5.01
CA LEU A 340 -0.14 20.79 6.22
C LEU A 340 1.00 19.78 6.16
N PHE A 341 1.05 19.01 5.07
CA PHE A 341 1.95 17.86 4.92
C PHE A 341 3.28 18.23 4.27
N GLY A 342 3.27 19.07 3.23
CA GLY A 342 4.47 19.41 2.46
C GLY A 342 5.19 18.21 1.84
N ILE A 343 4.47 17.10 1.57
CA ILE A 343 5.01 15.84 1.05
C ILE A 343 4.14 15.27 -0.05
N ASP A 344 4.79 14.63 -1.03
CA ASP A 344 4.10 13.86 -2.05
C ASP A 344 3.73 12.46 -1.52
N TYR A 345 2.77 11.81 -2.20
CA TYR A 345 2.27 10.50 -1.82
C TYR A 345 3.37 9.45 -1.62
N GLU A 346 4.34 9.34 -2.53
CA GLU A 346 5.41 8.34 -2.38
C GLU A 346 6.32 8.62 -1.18
N GLU A 347 6.59 9.89 -0.86
CA GLU A 347 7.37 10.25 0.33
C GLU A 347 6.57 9.89 1.60
N PHE A 348 5.27 10.18 1.62
CA PHE A 348 4.39 9.80 2.73
C PHE A 348 4.37 8.30 2.98
N VAL A 349 4.22 7.49 1.93
CA VAL A 349 4.24 6.03 2.03
C VAL A 349 5.56 5.58 2.64
N ARG A 350 6.70 6.09 2.15
CA ARG A 350 8.04 5.77 2.70
C ARG A 350 8.18 6.16 4.17
N GLY A 351 7.60 7.27 4.61
CA GLY A 351 7.64 7.70 6.01
C GLY A 351 6.75 6.89 6.95
N CYS A 352 5.76 6.17 6.41
CA CYS A 352 4.86 5.32 7.20
C CYS A 352 5.55 4.02 7.65
N HIS A 353 4.89 3.33 8.58
CA HIS A 353 5.38 2.06 9.12
C HIS A 353 4.61 0.85 8.56
N LEU A 354 3.32 1.01 8.28
CA LEU A 354 2.45 -0.06 7.80
C LEU A 354 1.33 0.50 6.91
N GLY A 355 1.19 -0.03 5.70
CA GLY A 355 0.00 0.19 4.87
C GLY A 355 -1.08 -0.83 5.22
N VAL A 356 -2.34 -0.41 5.37
CA VAL A 356 -3.45 -1.29 5.76
C VAL A 356 -4.57 -1.16 4.74
N PHE A 357 -4.69 -2.14 3.86
CA PHE A 357 -5.61 -2.16 2.71
C PHE A 357 -6.51 -3.39 2.78
N PRO A 358 -7.46 -3.44 3.72
CA PRO A 358 -8.21 -4.63 3.98
C PRO A 358 -9.41 -4.72 3.00
N SER A 359 -9.14 -4.59 1.71
CA SER A 359 -10.12 -4.46 0.62
C SER A 359 -11.08 -5.64 0.54
N TYR A 360 -12.36 -5.34 0.26
CA TYR A 360 -13.36 -6.34 -0.13
C TYR A 360 -13.36 -6.56 -1.66
N TYR A 361 -13.34 -5.47 -2.44
CA TYR A 361 -13.30 -5.55 -3.90
C TYR A 361 -12.08 -4.81 -4.44
N GLU A 362 -11.07 -5.57 -4.84
CA GLU A 362 -9.83 -5.02 -5.38
C GLU A 362 -9.24 -5.95 -6.44
N PRO A 363 -9.52 -5.68 -7.73
CA PRO A 363 -9.13 -6.60 -8.81
C PRO A 363 -7.62 -6.84 -8.89
N TRP A 364 -6.81 -5.83 -8.56
CA TRP A 364 -5.36 -5.99 -8.38
C TRP A 364 -4.91 -5.54 -7.00
N GLY A 365 -4.69 -4.24 -6.78
CA GLY A 365 -4.13 -3.73 -5.54
C GLY A 365 -2.77 -3.08 -5.76
N TYR A 366 -2.77 -1.95 -6.47
CA TYR A 366 -1.55 -1.17 -6.73
C TYR A 366 -0.96 -0.60 -5.44
N THR A 367 -1.80 -0.13 -4.53
CA THR A 367 -1.39 0.51 -3.27
C THR A 367 -0.51 -0.40 -2.39
N PRO A 368 -0.90 -1.66 -2.07
CA PRO A 368 0.01 -2.57 -1.36
C PRO A 368 1.23 -3.00 -2.19
N ALA A 369 1.13 -3.08 -3.52
CA ALA A 369 2.27 -3.36 -4.39
C ALA A 369 3.32 -2.23 -4.34
N GLU A 370 2.88 -0.98 -4.40
CA GLU A 370 3.69 0.23 -4.25
C GLU A 370 4.37 0.27 -2.87
N CYS A 371 3.63 -0.04 -1.79
CA CYS A 371 4.22 -0.18 -0.46
C CYS A 371 5.36 -1.19 -0.44
N THR A 372 5.15 -2.35 -1.06
CA THR A 372 6.16 -3.42 -1.12
C THR A 372 7.42 -2.96 -1.86
N VAL A 373 7.25 -2.28 -3.01
CA VAL A 373 8.35 -1.68 -3.79
C VAL A 373 9.11 -0.63 -2.99
N MET A 374 8.44 0.10 -2.08
CA MET A 374 9.07 1.08 -1.19
C MET A 374 9.62 0.48 0.11
N GLY A 375 9.56 -0.85 0.28
CA GLY A 375 10.04 -1.53 1.49
C GLY A 375 9.15 -1.34 2.71
N ILE A 376 7.87 -0.99 2.52
CA ILE A 376 6.90 -0.75 3.58
C ILE A 376 5.97 -1.96 3.70
N PRO A 377 5.95 -2.64 4.87
CA PRO A 377 5.02 -3.74 5.14
C PRO A 377 3.58 -3.32 4.87
N SER A 378 2.76 -4.29 4.44
CA SER A 378 1.35 -4.03 4.17
C SER A 378 0.43 -5.16 4.63
N ILE A 379 -0.78 -4.78 5.04
CA ILE A 379 -1.91 -5.70 5.23
C ILE A 379 -2.81 -5.62 4.00
N THR A 380 -3.13 -6.76 3.42
CA THR A 380 -4.06 -6.94 2.29
C THR A 380 -5.06 -8.05 2.62
N THR A 381 -5.85 -8.51 1.63
CA THR A 381 -6.84 -9.57 1.81
C THR A 381 -6.72 -10.66 0.75
N ASN A 382 -7.26 -11.84 1.05
CA ASN A 382 -7.43 -12.91 0.06
C ASN A 382 -8.59 -12.67 -0.94
N LEU A 383 -9.14 -11.45 -0.97
CA LEU A 383 -10.06 -10.93 -1.99
C LEU A 383 -9.41 -9.83 -2.85
N SER A 384 -8.18 -9.44 -2.55
CA SER A 384 -7.37 -8.52 -3.35
C SER A 384 -6.49 -9.31 -4.30
N GLY A 385 -6.41 -8.91 -5.57
CA GLY A 385 -5.58 -9.60 -6.57
C GLY A 385 -4.10 -9.71 -6.16
N PHE A 386 -3.56 -8.67 -5.54
CA PHE A 386 -2.22 -8.63 -4.96
C PHE A 386 -2.09 -9.65 -3.82
N GLY A 387 -3.08 -9.71 -2.92
CA GLY A 387 -3.08 -10.67 -1.82
C GLY A 387 -3.09 -12.12 -2.32
N CYS A 388 -3.94 -12.44 -3.31
CA CYS A 388 -3.94 -13.75 -3.96
C CYS A 388 -2.58 -14.07 -4.57
N PHE A 389 -2.02 -13.14 -5.35
CA PHE A 389 -0.72 -13.32 -6.00
C PHE A 389 0.42 -13.58 -4.99
N MET A 390 0.50 -12.78 -3.92
CA MET A 390 1.55 -12.95 -2.90
C MET A 390 1.38 -14.26 -2.13
N ASN A 391 0.15 -14.69 -1.84
CA ASN A 391 -0.13 -15.94 -1.16
C ASN A 391 0.25 -17.18 -1.99
N GLU A 392 0.12 -17.09 -3.32
CA GLU A 392 0.49 -18.18 -4.22
C GLU A 392 2.02 -18.31 -4.39
N HIS A 393 2.73 -17.20 -4.45
CA HIS A 393 4.16 -17.16 -4.83
C HIS A 393 5.12 -17.12 -3.63
N ILE A 394 4.62 -16.90 -2.41
CA ILE A 394 5.46 -16.78 -1.20
C ILE A 394 4.99 -17.79 -0.15
N CYS A 395 5.90 -18.65 0.30
CA CYS A 395 5.58 -19.72 1.26
C CYS A 395 5.13 -19.18 2.63
N ASP A 396 5.70 -18.06 3.06
CA ASP A 396 5.32 -17.37 4.29
C ASP A 396 5.31 -15.84 4.06
N PRO A 397 4.21 -15.27 3.54
CA PRO A 397 4.12 -13.84 3.24
C PRO A 397 4.36 -12.95 4.48
N LYS A 398 3.98 -13.44 5.66
CA LYS A 398 4.01 -12.67 6.92
C LYS A 398 5.44 -12.34 7.35
N SER A 399 6.37 -13.29 7.26
CA SER A 399 7.79 -13.04 7.61
C SER A 399 8.47 -12.03 6.68
N TYR A 400 7.90 -11.80 5.49
CA TYR A 400 8.29 -10.75 4.55
C TYR A 400 7.50 -9.44 4.71
N GLY A 401 6.64 -9.31 5.72
CA GLY A 401 5.85 -8.09 5.98
C GLY A 401 4.60 -7.96 5.11
N ILE A 402 4.12 -9.06 4.52
CA ILE A 402 2.87 -9.12 3.78
C ILE A 402 1.85 -9.89 4.63
N TYR A 403 0.93 -9.16 5.22
CA TYR A 403 -0.12 -9.74 6.06
C TYR A 403 -1.39 -9.90 5.23
N ILE A 404 -1.98 -11.09 5.21
CA ILE A 404 -3.15 -11.37 4.38
C ILE A 404 -4.32 -11.73 5.30
N VAL A 405 -5.30 -10.84 5.38
CA VAL A 405 -6.53 -11.05 6.12
C VAL A 405 -7.45 -11.95 5.30
N ASP A 406 -8.02 -12.96 5.95
CA ASP A 406 -9.07 -13.77 5.36
C ASP A 406 -10.39 -12.99 5.41
N ARG A 407 -10.88 -12.61 4.24
CA ARG A 407 -12.21 -12.00 4.05
C ARG A 407 -13.12 -12.87 3.18
N ARG A 408 -12.64 -14.06 2.77
CA ARG A 408 -13.35 -14.96 1.85
C ARG A 408 -13.99 -16.12 2.57
N TYR A 409 -13.29 -16.73 3.53
CA TYR A 409 -13.73 -18.00 4.15
C TYR A 409 -14.15 -17.84 5.61
N ILE A 410 -14.04 -16.64 6.18
CA ILE A 410 -14.46 -16.33 7.55
C ILE A 410 -15.46 -15.17 7.58
N GLY A 411 -16.26 -15.11 8.64
CA GLY A 411 -17.23 -14.03 8.85
C GLY A 411 -16.56 -12.69 9.15
N LEU A 412 -17.30 -11.60 8.89
CA LEU A 412 -16.82 -10.22 9.04
C LEU A 412 -16.16 -9.94 10.40
N GLU A 413 -16.78 -10.40 11.48
CA GLU A 413 -16.26 -10.24 12.84
C GLU A 413 -14.87 -10.86 13.02
N ASN A 414 -14.67 -12.06 12.48
CA ASN A 414 -13.39 -12.76 12.55
C ASN A 414 -12.33 -12.06 11.68
N SER A 415 -12.71 -11.51 10.52
CA SER A 415 -11.81 -10.68 9.71
C SER A 415 -11.35 -9.43 10.46
N VAL A 416 -12.27 -8.74 11.15
CA VAL A 416 -11.96 -7.54 11.95
C VAL A 416 -11.03 -7.91 13.12
N GLN A 417 -11.30 -9.05 13.79
CA GLN A 417 -10.45 -9.57 14.86
C GLN A 417 -9.04 -9.90 14.34
N GLN A 418 -8.93 -10.61 13.23
CA GLN A 418 -7.64 -10.96 12.62
C GLN A 418 -6.85 -9.73 12.20
N LEU A 419 -7.51 -8.75 11.56
CA LEU A 419 -6.89 -7.48 11.17
C LEU A 419 -6.35 -6.73 12.40
N SER A 420 -7.15 -6.64 13.48
CA SER A 420 -6.71 -6.02 14.73
C SER A 420 -5.54 -6.77 15.38
N GLY A 421 -5.52 -8.10 15.29
CA GLY A 421 -4.42 -8.95 15.76
C GLY A 421 -3.11 -8.71 15.02
N PHE A 422 -3.15 -8.60 13.68
CA PHE A 422 -1.96 -8.27 12.89
C PHE A 422 -1.41 -6.88 13.23
N MET A 423 -2.28 -5.88 13.39
CA MET A 423 -1.87 -4.54 13.81
C MET A 423 -1.27 -4.53 15.22
N MET A 424 -1.81 -5.33 16.14
CA MET A 424 -1.30 -5.47 17.50
C MET A 424 0.08 -6.13 17.51
N GLU A 425 0.24 -7.22 16.76
CA GLU A 425 1.53 -7.90 16.61
C GLU A 425 2.60 -6.97 16.04
N PHE A 426 2.27 -6.21 14.99
CA PHE A 426 3.18 -5.22 14.42
C PHE A 426 3.55 -4.13 15.45
N SER A 427 2.58 -3.70 16.26
CA SER A 427 2.78 -2.67 17.29
C SER A 427 3.70 -3.12 18.44
N ARG A 428 3.90 -4.44 18.60
CA ARG A 428 4.84 -5.02 19.58
C ARG A 428 6.27 -5.13 19.05
N LEU A 429 6.50 -4.98 17.75
CA LEU A 429 7.84 -5.07 17.18
C LEU A 429 8.71 -3.93 17.69
N ASN A 430 9.97 -4.21 18.03
CA ASN A 430 10.96 -3.18 18.33
C ASN A 430 11.54 -2.54 17.04
N ARG A 431 12.33 -1.47 17.19
CA ARG A 431 12.91 -0.75 16.03
C ARG A 431 13.75 -1.65 15.13
N ARG A 432 14.58 -2.53 15.70
CA ARG A 432 15.44 -3.46 14.95
C ARG A 432 14.61 -4.47 14.15
N GLN A 433 13.58 -5.05 14.75
CA GLN A 433 12.66 -5.97 14.09
C GLN A 433 11.92 -5.30 12.93
N ARG A 434 11.47 -4.05 13.10
CA ARG A 434 10.84 -3.29 12.01
C ARG A 434 11.80 -3.01 10.85
N ILE A 435 13.05 -2.66 11.13
CA ILE A 435 14.09 -2.46 10.08
C ILE A 435 14.32 -3.77 9.32
N ILE A 436 14.47 -4.90 10.02
CA ILE A 436 14.65 -6.22 9.40
C ILE A 436 13.44 -6.58 8.52
N GLN A 437 12.22 -6.35 9.01
CA GLN A 437 11.02 -6.63 8.24
C GLN A 437 10.95 -5.78 6.96
N ARG A 438 11.23 -4.47 7.04
CA ARG A 438 11.30 -3.59 5.87
C ARG A 438 12.32 -4.07 4.83
N ASN A 439 13.50 -4.50 5.27
CA ASN A 439 14.52 -5.08 4.38
C ASN A 439 14.00 -6.35 3.69
N ARG A 440 13.21 -7.19 4.37
CA ARG A 440 12.60 -8.36 3.74
C ARG A 440 11.52 -7.98 2.75
N THR A 441 10.67 -7.00 3.10
CA THR A 441 9.62 -6.50 2.21
C THR A 441 10.19 -5.93 0.92
N GLU A 442 11.25 -5.12 1.00
CA GLU A 442 11.89 -4.52 -0.17
C GLU A 442 12.45 -5.57 -1.15
N ARG A 443 12.94 -6.71 -0.65
CA ARG A 443 13.43 -7.82 -1.49
C ARG A 443 12.35 -8.46 -2.36
N LEU A 444 11.07 -8.26 -2.03
CA LEU A 444 9.95 -8.73 -2.85
C LEU A 444 9.65 -7.79 -4.03
N SER A 445 10.28 -6.62 -4.11
CA SER A 445 10.06 -5.66 -5.21
C SER A 445 10.35 -6.27 -6.59
N ASP A 446 11.39 -7.11 -6.70
CA ASP A 446 11.78 -7.79 -7.95
C ASP A 446 10.70 -8.77 -8.46
N LEU A 447 9.89 -9.33 -7.56
CA LEU A 447 8.76 -10.19 -7.93
C LEU A 447 7.65 -9.38 -8.64
N LEU A 448 7.51 -8.10 -8.31
CA LEU A 448 6.48 -7.21 -8.81
C LEU A 448 6.92 -6.40 -10.04
N ASP A 449 8.16 -6.56 -10.50
CA ASP A 449 8.69 -5.81 -11.65
C ASP A 449 8.18 -6.38 -12.99
N TRP A 450 7.96 -5.49 -13.97
CA TRP A 450 7.56 -5.89 -15.32
C TRP A 450 8.54 -6.84 -16.03
N ARG A 451 9.83 -6.84 -15.66
CA ARG A 451 10.80 -7.82 -16.16
C ARG A 451 10.43 -9.25 -15.78
N THR A 452 9.81 -9.43 -14.62
CA THR A 452 9.34 -10.71 -14.12
C THR A 452 7.93 -11.00 -14.63
N LEU A 453 7.00 -10.06 -14.42
CA LEU A 453 5.57 -10.29 -14.71
C LEU A 453 5.21 -10.15 -16.20
N GLY A 454 6.08 -9.57 -17.02
CA GLY A 454 5.89 -9.48 -18.47
C GLY A 454 5.82 -10.84 -19.18
N ILE A 455 6.31 -11.91 -18.55
CA ILE A 455 6.24 -13.27 -19.09
C ILE A 455 4.81 -13.74 -19.32
N TYR A 456 3.86 -13.37 -18.45
CA TYR A 456 2.46 -13.77 -18.58
C TYR A 456 1.79 -13.12 -19.81
N TYR A 457 2.17 -11.88 -20.14
CA TYR A 457 1.74 -11.23 -21.38
C TYR A 457 2.32 -11.93 -22.61
N ARG A 458 3.59 -12.35 -22.57
CA ARG A 458 4.20 -13.13 -23.65
C ARG A 458 3.47 -14.46 -23.84
N GLN A 459 3.21 -15.20 -22.76
CA GLN A 459 2.46 -16.45 -22.80
C GLN A 459 1.06 -16.26 -23.41
N ALA A 460 0.34 -15.19 -23.04
CA ALA A 460 -0.98 -14.89 -23.60
C ALA A 460 -0.95 -14.63 -25.11
N ARG A 461 0.05 -13.87 -25.59
CA ARG A 461 0.23 -13.59 -27.02
C ARG A 461 0.64 -14.84 -27.80
N VAL A 462 1.55 -15.66 -27.27
CA VAL A 462 1.95 -16.94 -27.87
C VAL A 462 0.77 -17.90 -27.97
N LYS A 463 -0.02 -18.04 -26.90
CA LYS A 463 -1.24 -18.88 -26.92
C LYS A 463 -2.24 -18.40 -27.97
N ALA A 464 -2.38 -17.08 -28.17
CA ALA A 464 -3.25 -16.53 -29.19
C ALA A 464 -2.73 -16.79 -30.61
N LEU A 465 -1.41 -16.71 -30.82
CA LEU A 465 -0.78 -17.08 -32.10
C LEU A 465 -1.03 -18.55 -32.43
N GLN A 466 -0.81 -19.46 -31.47
CA GLN A 466 -1.05 -20.90 -31.66
C GLN A 466 -2.52 -21.23 -31.98
N ALA A 467 -3.46 -20.44 -31.45
CA ALA A 467 -4.88 -20.62 -31.72
C ALA A 467 -5.29 -20.25 -33.17
N VAL A 468 -4.59 -19.31 -33.81
CA VAL A 468 -4.86 -18.87 -35.19
C VAL A 468 -3.94 -19.55 -36.20
N TYR A 469 -2.70 -19.82 -35.79
CA TYR A 469 -1.62 -20.32 -36.62
C TYR A 469 -1.07 -21.61 -36.00
N PRO A 470 -1.64 -22.78 -36.32
CA PRO A 470 -1.29 -24.04 -35.66
C PRO A 470 0.16 -24.49 -35.87
N ASP A 471 0.81 -23.98 -36.91
CA ASP A 471 2.21 -24.22 -37.25
C ASP A 471 3.18 -23.29 -36.50
N TYR A 472 2.68 -22.35 -35.69
CA TYR A 472 3.51 -21.45 -34.91
C TYR A 472 4.20 -22.18 -33.75
N VAL A 473 5.54 -22.16 -33.77
CA VAL A 473 6.40 -22.68 -32.71
C VAL A 473 7.09 -21.50 -32.01
N ASP A 474 6.93 -21.38 -30.69
CA ASP A 474 7.70 -20.40 -29.91
C ASP A 474 9.09 -20.96 -29.64
N GLU A 475 10.06 -20.63 -30.51
CA GLU A 475 11.46 -21.05 -30.34
C GLU A 475 12.06 -20.61 -28.99
N GLY A 476 11.52 -19.54 -28.39
CA GLY A 476 11.94 -19.08 -27.08
C GLY A 476 11.25 -19.76 -25.89
N SER A 477 10.29 -20.67 -26.10
CA SER A 477 9.66 -21.44 -25.01
C SER A 477 10.54 -22.59 -24.51
N LEU A 478 11.49 -23.06 -25.32
CA LEU A 478 12.48 -24.09 -24.96
C LEU A 478 13.41 -23.66 -23.82
N TYR A 479 13.61 -22.35 -23.65
CA TYR A 479 14.48 -21.77 -22.61
C TYR A 479 13.73 -21.27 -21.37
N SER A 480 12.40 -21.31 -21.35
CA SER A 480 11.56 -20.71 -20.28
C SER A 480 10.88 -21.76 -19.38
N SER A 481 11.41 -22.99 -19.34
CA SER A 481 10.87 -24.04 -18.48
C SER A 481 11.15 -23.74 -16.99
N ARG A 482 10.06 -23.41 -16.28
CA ARG A 482 9.91 -23.45 -14.81
C ARG A 482 10.89 -22.59 -13.99
N SER A 483 10.72 -21.27 -14.03
CA SER A 483 10.93 -20.49 -12.80
C SER A 483 9.63 -20.48 -12.01
N THR A 484 9.39 -21.51 -11.17
CA THR A 484 8.43 -21.33 -10.08
C THR A 484 8.98 -20.19 -9.23
N LEU A 485 8.34 -19.03 -9.28
CA LEU A 485 8.66 -17.85 -8.47
C LEU A 485 8.28 -18.16 -7.01
N ASN A 486 8.90 -19.18 -6.42
CA ASN A 486 8.64 -19.58 -5.04
C ASN A 486 9.72 -18.98 -4.16
N PHE A 487 9.38 -17.92 -3.43
CA PHE A 487 10.23 -17.40 -2.38
C PHE A 487 10.13 -18.32 -1.15
N SER A 488 11.26 -18.94 -0.80
CA SER A 488 11.41 -19.73 0.41
C SER A 488 11.39 -18.85 1.67
N ARG A 489 11.23 -19.45 2.85
CA ARG A 489 11.35 -18.71 4.12
C ARG A 489 12.70 -17.97 4.23
N PRO A 490 12.74 -16.77 4.83
CA PRO A 490 13.97 -16.00 4.92
C PRO A 490 14.95 -16.64 5.91
N PHE A 491 16.23 -16.78 5.52
CA PHE A 491 17.27 -17.40 6.35
C PHE A 491 17.50 -16.75 7.73
N SER A 492 17.08 -15.48 7.90
CA SER A 492 17.22 -14.73 9.14
C SER A 492 16.04 -14.91 10.11
N GLU A 493 15.06 -15.75 9.78
CA GLU A 493 14.01 -16.13 10.71
C GLU A 493 14.49 -17.33 11.55
N PRO A 494 14.41 -17.26 12.90
CA PRO A 494 14.72 -18.43 13.72
C PRO A 494 13.77 -19.58 13.33
N PRO A 495 14.26 -20.83 13.27
CA PRO A 495 13.42 -21.97 12.93
C PRO A 495 12.23 -22.02 13.89
N SER A 496 11.02 -22.16 13.34
CA SER A 496 9.80 -22.32 14.15
C SER A 496 10.03 -23.45 15.17
N PRO A 497 9.61 -23.30 16.45
CA PRO A 497 9.85 -24.33 17.44
C PRO A 497 9.10 -25.61 17.01
N THR A 498 9.84 -26.60 16.53
CA THR A 498 9.32 -27.94 16.30
C THR A 498 8.94 -28.54 17.64
N SER A 499 7.65 -28.80 17.82
CA SER A 499 7.14 -29.47 19.01
C SER A 499 7.75 -30.86 19.18
N SER A 500 8.28 -31.10 20.37
CA SER A 500 8.64 -32.37 21.01
C SER A 500 9.89 -33.11 20.51
N ARG A 501 10.97 -32.97 21.29
CA ARG A 501 11.46 -34.07 22.14
C ARG A 501 12.10 -33.47 23.38
N HIS A 502 11.68 -33.96 24.54
CA HIS A 502 12.27 -33.63 25.83
C HIS A 502 13.77 -34.00 25.82
N THR A 503 14.63 -33.01 25.99
CA THR A 503 15.96 -33.21 26.56
C THR A 503 16.06 -32.29 27.76
N THR A 504 16.08 -32.92 28.93
CA THR A 504 16.37 -32.31 30.23
C THR A 504 17.59 -31.39 30.12
N PRO A 505 17.57 -30.15 30.64
CA PRO A 505 18.79 -29.37 30.71
C PRO A 505 19.73 -29.98 31.75
N ALA A 506 21.02 -30.06 31.41
CA ALA A 506 22.07 -30.29 32.41
C ALA A 506 22.10 -29.12 33.42
N PRO A 507 22.47 -29.35 34.69
CA PRO A 507 22.43 -28.32 35.70
C PRO A 507 23.49 -27.25 35.41
N SER A 508 23.09 -25.99 35.53
CA SER A 508 23.96 -24.81 35.44
C SER A 508 25.02 -24.84 36.53
N VAL A 509 26.29 -24.75 36.14
CA VAL A 509 27.38 -24.42 37.05
C VAL A 509 27.32 -22.91 37.32
N HIS A 510 27.20 -22.55 38.59
CA HIS A 510 27.29 -21.18 39.08
C HIS A 510 28.66 -20.55 38.76
N GLY A 511 28.64 -19.28 38.34
CA GLY A 511 29.72 -18.32 38.61
C GLY A 511 30.51 -17.83 37.39
N SER A 512 30.09 -16.71 36.83
CA SER A 512 30.94 -15.53 36.57
C SER A 512 30.06 -14.42 35.99
N ASP A 513 29.68 -13.49 36.87
CA ASP A 513 29.37 -12.12 36.46
C ASP A 513 30.69 -11.51 36.00
N ASP A 514 30.81 -11.19 34.72
CA ASP A 514 31.71 -10.21 34.10
C ASP A 514 31.92 -10.62 32.63
N GLU A 515 31.16 -10.01 31.71
CA GLU A 515 31.61 -9.65 30.35
C GLU A 515 30.48 -8.95 29.57
N ASP A 516 30.02 -7.80 30.08
CA ASP A 516 29.32 -6.78 29.26
C ASP A 516 30.28 -5.60 29.04
N SER A 517 31.23 -5.78 28.13
CA SER A 517 31.96 -4.67 27.52
C SER A 517 31.80 -4.75 26.00
N VAL A 518 30.95 -3.89 25.48
CA VAL A 518 30.63 -3.75 24.06
C VAL A 518 31.81 -3.05 23.39
N ASP A 519 32.52 -3.78 22.52
CA ASP A 519 33.63 -3.25 21.73
C ASP A 519 33.10 -2.81 20.35
N ASP A 520 32.85 -1.51 20.22
CA ASP A 520 32.29 -0.85 19.02
C ASP A 520 33.12 -1.11 17.74
N GLU A 521 34.41 -1.44 17.85
CA GLU A 521 35.26 -1.76 16.70
C GLU A 521 34.99 -3.15 16.11
N LYS A 522 34.48 -4.08 16.94
CA LYS A 522 34.09 -5.43 16.49
C LYS A 522 32.77 -5.38 15.71
N GLU A 523 31.85 -4.49 16.10
CA GLU A 523 30.56 -4.25 15.43
C GLU A 523 30.74 -3.67 14.01
N LEU A 524 31.72 -2.78 13.81
CA LEU A 524 32.05 -2.23 12.48
C LEU A 524 32.63 -3.27 11.53
N LYS A 525 33.43 -4.22 12.04
CA LYS A 525 34.00 -5.31 11.24
C LYS A 525 32.99 -6.36 10.82
N GLU A 526 32.01 -6.69 11.66
CA GLU A 526 30.97 -7.67 11.33
C GLU A 526 29.94 -7.15 10.31
N LEU A 527 29.77 -5.83 10.22
CA LEU A 527 28.86 -5.18 9.27
C LEU A 527 29.48 -4.88 7.90
N GLY A 528 30.78 -5.14 7.71
CA GLY A 528 31.44 -4.97 6.41
C GLY A 528 31.50 -3.51 5.92
N ILE A 529 31.42 -2.55 6.83
CA ILE A 529 31.47 -1.12 6.54
C ILE A 529 32.94 -0.68 6.71
N LYS A 530 33.54 -0.15 5.64
CA LYS A 530 34.83 0.56 5.70
C LYS A 530 34.62 2.04 5.90
#